data_AF-A0A853V6N2-F1
#
_entry.id   AF-A0A853V6N2-F1
#
_cell.length_a   1.000
_cell.length_b   1.000
_cell.length_c   1.000
_cell.angle_alpha   90.00
_cell.angle_beta   90.00
_cell.angle_gamma   90.00
#
_symmetry.space_group_name_H-M   'P 1'
#
loop_
_entity.id
_entity.type
_entity.pdbx_description
1 polymer ?
#
loop_
_entity_poly.entity_id
_entity_poly.type
_entity_poly.pdbx_seq_one_letter_code
_entity_poly.pdbx_strand_id
1 'polypeptide(L)'
;MERVIYGINILNYIIVLTMIFIFRDALSSYGFYIVATFSATSLLLLLLSIIYSIYYRYNDDLKNHCYISVFINLFNIIIIATALLIFLF
;
A
#
# COMPACT_ATOMS: atom_id res chain seq x y z
N MET A 1 -15.00 -8.40 -3.67
CA MET A 1 -13.58 -8.49 -3.27
C MET A 1 -12.71 -7.50 -4.03
N GLU A 2 -12.78 -7.44 -5.36
CA GLU A 2 -12.02 -6.46 -6.18
C GLU A 2 -12.11 -5.02 -5.67
N ARG A 3 -13.33 -4.48 -5.58
CA ARG A 3 -13.57 -3.10 -5.12
C ARG A 3 -13.05 -2.83 -3.71
N VAL A 4 -12.98 -3.88 -2.87
CA VAL A 4 -12.49 -3.77 -1.49
C VAL A 4 -10.97 -3.64 -1.49
N ILE A 5 -10.27 -4.49 -2.25
CA ILE A 5 -8.80 -4.45 -2.32
C ILE A 5 -8.29 -3.14 -2.93
N TYR A 6 -8.88 -2.71 -4.06
CA TYR A 6 -8.53 -1.42 -4.66
C TYR A 6 -8.94 -0.25 -3.76
N GLY A 7 -10.10 -0.34 -3.10
CA GLY A 7 -10.58 0.68 -2.17
C GLY A 7 -9.65 0.87 -0.97
N ILE A 8 -9.11 -0.21 -0.40
CA ILE A 8 -8.18 -0.12 0.73
C ILE A 8 -6.83 0.47 0.28
N ASN A 9 -6.35 0.13 -0.92
CA ASN A 9 -5.15 0.77 -1.49
C ASN A 9 -5.34 2.28 -1.68
N ILE A 10 -6.49 2.71 -2.21
CA ILE A 10 -6.85 4.13 -2.33
C ILE A 10 -6.87 4.80 -0.96
N LEU A 11 -7.50 4.16 0.03
CA LEU A 11 -7.56 4.66 1.40
C LEU A 11 -6.16 4.80 2.01
N ASN A 12 -5.23 3.87 1.73
CA ASN A 12 -3.84 3.96 2.15
C ASN A 12 -3.17 5.24 1.61
N TYR A 13 -3.38 5.58 0.34
CA TYR A 13 -2.87 6.84 -0.22
C TYR A 13 -3.52 8.08 0.41
N ILE A 14 -4.83 8.05 0.65
CA ILE A 14 -5.55 9.15 1.30
C ILE A 14 -4.98 9.39 2.71
N ILE A 15 -4.72 8.33 3.48
CA ILE A 15 -4.11 8.44 4.80
C ILE A 15 -2.73 9.10 4.70
N VAL A 16 -1.87 8.64 3.79
CA VAL A 16 -0.53 9.22 3.60
C VAL A 16 -0.61 10.69 3.26
N LEU A 17 -1.44 11.06 2.28
CA LEU A 17 -1.64 12.47 1.90
C LEU A 17 -2.12 13.29 3.10
N THR A 18 -3.09 12.78 3.85
CA THR A 18 -3.62 13.46 5.04
C THR A 18 -2.53 13.66 6.09
N MET A 19 -1.70 12.64 6.35
CA MET A 19 -0.59 12.76 7.29
C MET A 19 0.47 13.75 6.83
N ILE A 20 0.79 13.79 5.53
CA ILE A 20 1.72 14.78 4.96
C ILE A 20 1.17 16.20 5.16
N PHE A 21 -0.13 16.41 4.96
CA PHE A 21 -0.76 17.72 5.20
C PHE A 21 -0.76 18.11 6.68
N ILE A 22 -1.07 17.17 7.58
CA ILE A 22 -1.11 17.43 9.03
C ILE A 22 0.29 17.74 9.58
N PHE A 23 1.30 16.98 9.16
CA PHE A 23 2.66 17.10 9.68
C PHE A 23 3.59 17.92 8.77
N ARG A 24 3.03 18.78 7.91
CA ARG A 24 3.78 19.53 6.89
C ARG A 24 4.98 20.30 7.45
N ASP A 25 4.83 20.93 8.61
CA ASP A 25 5.88 21.75 9.22
C ASP A 25 6.93 20.92 9.98
N ALA A 26 6.71 19.61 10.13
CA ALA A 26 7.57 18.68 10.86
C ALA A 26 7.85 17.38 10.06
N LEU A 27 7.83 17.45 8.72
CA LEU A 27 8.00 16.29 7.84
C LEU A 27 9.30 15.53 8.09
N SER A 28 10.41 16.20 8.42
CA SER A 28 11.67 15.52 8.73
C SER A 28 11.61 14.69 10.02
N SER A 29 10.74 15.05 10.96
CA SER A 29 10.58 14.33 12.23
C SER A 29 9.55 13.21 12.14
N TYR A 30 8.49 13.41 11.33
CA TYR A 30 7.40 12.44 11.18
C TYR A 30 7.45 11.62 9.89
N GLY A 31 8.34 11.96 8.96
CA GLY A 31 8.45 11.34 7.64
C GLY A 31 8.69 9.84 7.71
N PHE A 32 9.52 9.40 8.66
CA PHE A 32 9.75 7.97 8.90
C PHE A 32 8.46 7.25 9.29
N TYR A 33 7.67 7.86 10.19
CA TYR A 33 6.40 7.28 10.62
C TYR A 33 5.39 7.21 9.48
N ILE A 34 5.30 8.25 8.65
CA ILE A 34 4.43 8.27 7.47
C ILE A 34 4.79 7.13 6.51
N VAL A 35 6.08 6.98 6.19
CA VAL A 35 6.57 5.91 5.32
C VAL A 35 6.35 4.53 5.96
N ALA A 36 6.62 4.39 7.25
CA ALA A 36 6.45 3.14 7.98
C ALA A 36 4.98 2.70 7.98
N THR A 37 4.05 3.61 8.26
CA THR A 37 2.60 3.33 8.21
C THR A 37 2.16 2.93 6.81
N PHE A 38 2.58 3.66 5.77
CA PHE A 38 2.27 3.34 4.39
C PHE A 38 2.78 1.97 3.96
N SER A 39 4.02 1.66 4.32
CA SER A 39 4.69 0.40 4.00
C SER A 39 4.07 -0.76 4.75
N ALA A 40 3.73 -0.59 6.03
CA ALA A 40 3.08 -1.62 6.84
C ALA A 40 1.69 -1.97 6.29
N THR A 41 0.88 -0.98 5.92
CA THR A 41 -0.43 -1.22 5.29
C THR A 41 -0.30 -1.93 3.94
N SER A 42 0.66 -1.50 3.11
CA SER A 42 0.93 -2.14 1.81
C SER A 42 1.40 -3.58 1.99
N LEU A 43 2.23 -3.86 3.00
CA LEU A 43 2.69 -5.22 3.33
C LEU A 43 1.53 -6.11 3.78
N LEU A 44 0.64 -5.58 4.64
CA LEU A 44 -0.55 -6.31 5.08
C LEU A 44 -1.44 -6.68 3.88
N LEU A 45 -1.69 -5.73 2.98
CA LEU A 45 -2.48 -5.96 1.76
C LEU A 45 -1.81 -6.95 0.81
N LEU A 46 -0.48 -6.89 0.69
CA LEU A 46 0.31 -7.86 -0.08
C LEU A 46 0.10 -9.27 0.46
N LEU A 47 0.25 -9.47 1.77
CA LEU A 47 0.06 -10.77 2.43
C LEU A 47 -1.36 -11.30 2.23
N LEU A 48 -2.37 -10.45 2.42
CA LEU A 48 -3.76 -10.83 2.17
C LEU A 48 -3.97 -11.24 0.71
N SER A 49 -3.41 -10.48 -0.24
CA SER A 49 -3.54 -10.77 -1.67
C SER A 49 -2.89 -12.11 -2.04
N ILE A 50 -1.73 -12.44 -1.45
CA ILE A 50 -1.07 -13.74 -1.64
C ILE A 50 -1.93 -14.87 -1.07
N ILE A 51 -2.41 -14.73 0.17
CA ILE A 51 -3.27 -15.74 0.82
C ILE A 51 -4.54 -15.99 -0.02
N TYR A 52 -5.20 -14.92 -0.46
CA TYR A 52 -6.39 -15.03 -1.30
C TYR A 52 -6.09 -15.65 -2.67
N SER A 53 -4.95 -15.35 -3.28
CA SER A 53 -4.55 -15.96 -4.56
C SER A 53 -4.38 -17.47 -4.46
N ILE A 54 -3.88 -17.96 -3.31
CA ILE A 54 -3.69 -19.38 -3.04
C ILE A 54 -5.05 -20.04 -2.77
N TYR A 55 -5.92 -19.38 -1.99
CA TYR A 55 -7.25 -19.90 -1.66
C TYR A 55 -8.15 -20.03 -2.91
N TYR A 56 -8.14 -19.04 -3.79
CA TYR A 56 -8.95 -19.01 -5.00
C TYR A 56 -8.23 -19.54 -6.25
N ARG A 57 -7.28 -20.48 -6.10
CA ARG A 57 -6.42 -20.97 -7.19
C ARG A 57 -7.17 -21.48 -8.43
N TYR A 58 -8.38 -22.00 -8.25
CA TYR A 58 -9.21 -22.57 -9.33
C TYR A 58 -10.18 -21.57 -9.97
N ASN A 59 -10.19 -20.31 -9.51
CA ASN A 59 -10.98 -19.24 -10.10
C ASN A 59 -10.04 -18.22 -10.75
N ASP A 60 -9.84 -18.37 -12.06
CA ASP A 60 -8.84 -17.60 -12.81
C ASP A 60 -9.11 -16.08 -12.79
N ASP A 61 -10.37 -15.65 -12.76
CA ASP A 61 -10.71 -14.23 -12.65
C ASP A 61 -10.24 -13.66 -11.31
N LEU A 62 -10.62 -14.29 -10.19
CA LEU A 62 -10.21 -13.82 -8.85
C LEU A 62 -8.69 -13.87 -8.67
N LYS A 63 -8.03 -14.88 -9.24
CA LYS A 63 -6.58 -15.05 -9.19
C LYS A 63 -5.85 -13.93 -9.92
N ASN A 64 -6.31 -13.54 -11.11
CA ASN A 64 -5.73 -12.41 -11.86
C ASN A 64 -5.84 -11.10 -11.09
N HIS A 65 -6.99 -10.84 -10.45
CA HIS A 65 -7.17 -9.66 -9.61
C HIS A 65 -6.26 -9.66 -8.37
N CYS A 66 -6.03 -10.82 -7.76
CA CYS A 66 -5.07 -10.94 -6.66
C CYS A 66 -3.64 -10.64 -7.12
N TYR A 67 -3.23 -11.07 -8.32
CA TYR A 67 -1.91 -10.74 -8.86
C TYR A 67 -1.73 -9.24 -9.15
N ILE A 68 -2.76 -8.57 -9.67
CA ILE A 68 -2.73 -7.12 -9.85
C ILE A 68 -2.56 -6.43 -8.49
N SER A 69 -3.29 -6.89 -7.46
CA SER A 69 -3.11 -6.37 -6.10
C SER A 69 -1.71 -6.62 -5.55
N VAL A 70 -1.15 -7.81 -5.75
CA VAL A 70 0.23 -8.14 -5.37
C VAL A 70 1.21 -7.18 -6.03
N PHE A 71 1.05 -6.94 -7.33
CA PHE A 71 1.88 -6.00 -8.08
C PHE A 71 1.78 -4.57 -7.55
N ILE A 72 0.57 -4.07 -7.31
CA ILE A 72 0.36 -2.72 -6.76
C ILE A 72 1.02 -2.57 -5.39
N ASN A 73 0.82 -3.55 -4.49
CA ASN A 73 1.40 -3.46 -3.16
C ASN A 73 2.93 -3.58 -3.17
N LEU A 74 3.51 -4.38 -4.07
CA LEU A 74 4.96 -4.42 -4.30
C LEU A 74 5.47 -3.09 -4.85
N PHE A 75 4.79 -2.50 -5.83
CA PHE A 75 5.12 -1.17 -6.35
C PHE A 75 5.09 -0.10 -5.25
N ASN A 76 4.09 -0.16 -4.37
CA ASN A 76 3.96 0.74 -3.24
C ASN A 76 5.17 0.65 -2.31
N ILE A 77 5.56 -0.56 -1.92
CA ILE A 77 6.67 -0.77 -0.99
C ILE A 77 8.00 -0.40 -1.63
N ILE A 78 8.25 -0.82 -2.88
CA ILE A 78 9.58 -0.69 -3.50
C ILE A 78 9.78 0.72 -4.06
N ILE A 79 8.78 1.26 -4.75
CA ILE A 79 8.93 2.52 -5.48
C ILE A 79 8.38 3.68 -4.67
N ILE A 80 7.11 3.61 -4.23
CA ILE A 80 6.47 4.75 -3.57
C ILE A 80 7.07 5.00 -2.18
N ALA A 81 7.28 3.98 -1.36
CA ALA A 81 7.86 4.16 -0.03
C ALA A 81 9.30 4.71 -0.12
N THR A 82 10.10 4.21 -1.06
CA THR A 82 11.46 4.73 -1.32
C THR A 82 11.42 6.17 -1.81
N ALA A 83 10.51 6.52 -2.73
CA ALA A 83 10.34 7.89 -3.17
C ALA A 83 9.91 8.81 -2.01
N LEU A 84 8.97 8.36 -1.17
CA LEU A 84 8.55 9.10 0.02
C LEU A 84 9.72 9.34 0.98
N LEU A 85 10.63 8.38 1.18
CA LEU A 85 11.84 8.60 1.97
C LEU A 85 12.72 9.71 1.36
N ILE A 86 12.87 9.77 0.04
CA ILE A 86 13.68 10.81 -0.61
C ILE A 86 13.02 12.19 -0.50
N PHE A 87 11.69 12.27 -0.53
CA PHE A 87 10.97 13.55 -0.52
C PHE A 87 10.66 14.08 0.89
N LEU A 88 10.66 13.22 1.92
CA LEU A 88 10.32 13.59 3.29
C LEU A 88 11.54 13.91 4.16
N PHE A 89 12.76 13.62 3.68
CA PHE A 89 14.03 13.85 4.36
C PHE A 89 14.97 14.70 3.52
#